data_AF-A0AAV7IEQ1-F1
#
_entry.id   AF-A0AAV7IEQ1-F1
#
_cell.length_a   1.000
_cell.length_b   1.000
_cell.length_c   1.000
_cell.angle_alpha   90.00
_cell.angle_beta   90.00
_cell.angle_gamma   90.00
#
_symmetry.space_group_name_H-M   'P 1'
#
loop_
_entity.id
_entity.type
_entity.pdbx_description
1 polymer ?
#
loop_
_entity_poly.entity_id
_entity_poly.type
_entity_poly.pdbx_seq_one_letter_code
_entity_poly.pdbx_strand_id
1 'polypeptide(L)'
;MTTFDYLKKILKEGEIVYYSYTPKNLRPKSVILKGISKDYDSKQVLEDFKQKNIPVVELMKVSELKFKNHKGEKKRHIIVQITQKTANCEISYRCLKCGESHMPDKANCPLSTATTRENFKCANCGKTGHPANYAGCEFIKFAKVTQNTDTHNKNWLLDSKIQRTNRGINPQLSFANVMALARNDFPLLKQPNPQGVNNLQRHFQLAPQQQQHIPQHEENFEQSSIQQLRNEINSLTREIRLMGANINQSITNNSQIIDFLFHVLELHHGSAE
;
A
#
# COMPACT_ATOMS: atom_id res chain seq x y z
N MET A 1 -11.29 -11.50 -44.34
CA MET A 1 -10.77 -10.41 -43.49
C MET A 1 -11.60 -10.38 -42.22
N THR A 2 -11.01 -10.52 -41.03
CA THR A 2 -11.81 -10.58 -39.81
C THR A 2 -12.31 -9.18 -39.44
N THR A 3 -13.44 -9.09 -38.72
CA THR A 3 -13.99 -7.81 -38.23
C THR A 3 -12.95 -6.98 -37.45
N PHE A 4 -12.04 -7.68 -36.76
CA PHE A 4 -10.93 -7.08 -36.03
C PHE A 4 -9.88 -6.41 -36.95
N ASP A 5 -9.54 -7.04 -38.06
CA ASP A 5 -8.57 -6.49 -39.02
C ASP A 5 -9.12 -5.25 -39.74
N TYR A 6 -10.42 -5.27 -40.04
CA TYR A 6 -11.13 -4.11 -40.60
C TYR A 6 -11.16 -2.93 -39.63
N LEU A 7 -11.48 -3.16 -38.36
CA LEU A 7 -11.48 -2.13 -37.31
C LEU A 7 -10.08 -1.54 -37.11
N LYS A 8 -9.02 -2.36 -37.07
CA LYS A 8 -7.64 -1.87 -36.98
C LYS A 8 -7.26 -0.96 -38.14
N LYS A 9 -7.72 -1.29 -39.36
CA LYS A 9 -7.45 -0.47 -40.54
C LYS A 9 -8.07 0.92 -40.40
N ILE A 10 -9.36 0.99 -40.04
CA ILE A 10 -10.06 2.26 -39.81
C ILE A 10 -9.39 3.10 -38.72
N LEU A 11 -9.02 2.46 -37.60
CA LEU A 11 -8.39 3.16 -36.49
C LEU A 11 -7.01 3.71 -36.86
N LYS A 12 -6.24 2.99 -37.69
CA LYS A 12 -4.96 3.46 -38.23
C LYS A 12 -5.13 4.60 -39.23
N GLU A 13 -6.09 4.49 -40.14
CA GLU A 13 -6.38 5.52 -41.15
C GLU A 13 -6.89 6.83 -40.52
N GLY A 14 -7.63 6.74 -39.42
CA GLY A 14 -8.09 7.90 -38.66
C GLY A 14 -7.09 8.45 -37.65
N GLU A 15 -5.85 7.94 -37.60
CA GLU A 15 -4.84 8.26 -36.57
C GLU A 15 -5.36 8.13 -35.12
N ILE A 16 -6.33 7.24 -34.91
CA ILE A 16 -6.94 7.02 -33.60
C ILE A 16 -6.06 6.06 -32.81
N VAL A 17 -5.48 6.57 -31.72
CA VAL A 17 -4.71 5.74 -30.77
C VAL A 17 -5.64 4.69 -30.17
N TYR A 18 -5.31 3.41 -30.38
CA TYR A 18 -6.08 2.29 -29.85
C TYR A 18 -5.20 1.32 -29.06
N TYR A 19 -5.82 0.62 -28.11
CA TYR A 19 -5.16 -0.38 -27.29
C TYR A 19 -5.87 -1.73 -27.44
N SER A 20 -5.12 -2.82 -27.59
CA SER A 20 -5.68 -4.18 -27.49
C SER A 20 -6.10 -4.53 -26.07
N TYR A 21 -5.50 -3.87 -25.07
CA TYR A 21 -5.83 -3.97 -23.66
C TYR A 21 -5.79 -2.58 -23.03
N THR A 22 -6.85 -2.18 -22.32
CA THR A 22 -6.90 -0.87 -21.66
C THR A 22 -5.81 -0.78 -20.58
N PRO A 23 -4.86 0.17 -20.70
CA PRO A 23 -3.83 0.40 -19.69
C PRO A 23 -4.43 0.57 -18.29
N LYS A 24 -3.77 0.03 -17.26
CA LYS A 24 -4.32 0.01 -15.88
C LYS A 24 -4.64 1.41 -15.33
N ASN A 25 -3.89 2.42 -15.75
CA ASN A 25 -4.10 3.83 -15.41
C ASN A 25 -5.33 4.45 -16.08
N LEU A 26 -5.67 3.99 -17.29
CA LEU A 26 -6.84 4.44 -18.04
C LEU A 26 -8.10 3.66 -17.67
N ARG A 27 -7.97 2.57 -16.90
CA ARG A 27 -9.11 1.75 -16.48
C ARG A 27 -9.93 2.50 -15.42
N PRO A 28 -11.20 2.84 -15.69
CA PRO A 28 -12.04 3.49 -14.71
C PRO A 28 -12.28 2.60 -13.49
N LYS A 29 -12.31 3.22 -12.32
CA LYS A 29 -12.76 2.62 -11.07
C LYS A 29 -14.16 3.13 -10.75
N SER A 30 -15.06 2.21 -10.45
CA SER A 30 -16.42 2.53 -10.03
C SER A 30 -16.49 2.57 -8.51
N VAL A 31 -16.88 3.72 -7.96
CA VAL A 31 -17.18 3.91 -6.54
C VAL A 31 -18.70 3.94 -6.38
N ILE A 32 -19.23 3.14 -5.47
CA ILE A 32 -20.67 3.08 -5.19
C ILE A 32 -20.95 3.86 -3.91
N LEU A 33 -21.65 4.97 -4.05
CA LEU A 33 -22.15 5.76 -2.93
C LEU A 33 -23.51 5.21 -2.50
N LYS A 34 -23.57 4.69 -1.28
CA LYS A 34 -24.76 4.13 -0.65
C LYS A 34 -25.28 5.07 0.43
N GLY A 35 -26.58 5.01 0.72
CA GLY A 35 -27.19 5.78 1.81
C GLY A 35 -27.30 7.29 1.54
N ILE A 36 -27.16 7.71 0.28
CA ILE A 36 -27.37 9.10 -0.10
C ILE A 36 -28.85 9.49 0.05
N SER A 37 -29.11 10.69 0.60
CA SER A 37 -30.46 11.23 0.76
C SER A 37 -31.22 11.29 -0.57
N LYS A 38 -32.55 11.23 -0.53
CA LYS A 38 -33.37 11.30 -1.75
C LYS A 38 -33.24 12.64 -2.47
N ASP A 39 -32.93 13.68 -1.72
CA ASP A 39 -32.82 15.06 -2.20
C ASP A 39 -31.46 15.35 -2.83
N TYR A 40 -30.51 14.41 -2.69
CA TYR A 40 -29.16 14.56 -3.17
C TYR A 40 -28.95 13.79 -4.49
N ASP A 41 -28.93 14.54 -5.60
CA ASP A 41 -28.90 14.00 -6.96
C ASP A 41 -27.47 13.85 -7.52
N SER A 42 -27.34 13.03 -8.56
CA SER A 42 -26.13 12.87 -9.39
C SER A 42 -25.49 14.19 -9.84
N LYS A 43 -26.27 15.25 -10.07
CA LYS A 43 -25.78 16.58 -10.41
C LYS A 43 -25.04 17.26 -9.25
N GLN A 44 -25.57 17.15 -8.04
CA GLN A 44 -24.92 17.72 -6.85
C GLN A 44 -23.66 16.94 -6.48
N VAL A 45 -23.67 15.61 -6.65
CA VAL A 45 -22.46 14.79 -6.53
C VAL A 45 -21.36 15.27 -7.50
N LEU A 46 -21.74 15.58 -8.74
CA LEU A 46 -20.82 16.08 -9.77
C LEU A 46 -20.24 17.45 -9.37
N GLU A 47 -21.07 18.34 -8.84
CA GLU A 47 -20.66 19.68 -8.42
C GLU A 47 -19.73 19.64 -7.21
N ASP A 48 -20.07 18.88 -6.17
CA ASP A 48 -19.23 18.68 -5.00
C ASP A 48 -17.90 18.02 -5.36
N PHE A 49 -17.90 17.08 -6.30
CA PHE A 49 -16.67 16.45 -6.78
C PHE A 49 -15.75 17.46 -7.46
N LYS A 50 -16.30 18.35 -8.30
CA LYS A 50 -15.55 19.42 -8.95
C LYS A 50 -15.02 20.43 -7.94
N GLN A 51 -15.83 20.81 -6.96
CA GLN A 51 -15.43 21.76 -5.91
C GLN A 51 -14.29 21.22 -5.05
N LYS A 52 -14.30 19.92 -4.73
CA LYS A 52 -13.23 19.29 -3.95
C LYS A 52 -11.88 19.23 -4.66
N ASN A 53 -11.85 19.42 -6.00
CA ASN A 53 -10.65 19.48 -6.83
C ASN A 53 -9.55 18.48 -6.40
N ILE A 54 -9.86 17.19 -6.44
CA ILE A 54 -8.94 16.14 -5.99
C ILE A 54 -7.84 15.94 -7.05
N PRO A 55 -6.57 16.28 -6.77
CA PRO A 55 -5.54 16.43 -7.80
C PRO A 55 -5.18 15.13 -8.53
N VAL A 56 -5.47 13.97 -7.94
CA VAL A 56 -5.07 12.64 -8.45
C VAL A 56 -6.22 11.92 -9.18
N VAL A 57 -7.42 12.51 -9.19
CA VAL A 57 -8.63 11.82 -9.64
C VAL A 57 -9.37 12.66 -10.68
N GLU A 58 -9.61 12.06 -11.84
CA GLU A 58 -10.45 12.63 -12.87
C GLU A 58 -11.81 11.93 -12.89
N LEU A 59 -12.88 12.72 -13.02
CA LEU A 59 -14.23 12.20 -13.03
C LEU A 59 -14.66 11.89 -14.47
N MET A 60 -14.99 10.62 -14.74
CA MET A 60 -15.50 10.22 -16.05
C MET A 60 -17.02 10.32 -16.13
N LYS A 61 -17.72 9.78 -15.13
CA LYS A 61 -19.18 9.63 -15.19
C LYS A 61 -19.79 9.52 -13.81
N VAL A 62 -20.95 10.13 -13.62
CA VAL A 62 -21.84 9.89 -12.49
C VAL A 62 -23.13 9.28 -13.02
N SER A 63 -23.62 8.22 -12.39
CA SER A 63 -24.84 7.52 -12.81
C SER A 63 -25.61 7.01 -11.60
N GLU A 64 -26.92 6.85 -11.77
CA GLU A 64 -27.79 6.33 -10.71
C GLU A 64 -28.16 4.88 -10.96
N LEU A 65 -28.12 4.08 -9.89
CA LEU A 65 -28.62 2.71 -9.87
C LEU A 65 -29.84 2.64 -8.96
N LYS A 66 -31.00 2.32 -9.54
CA LYS A 66 -32.27 2.15 -8.82
C LYS A 66 -32.65 0.68 -8.82
N PHE A 67 -32.90 0.11 -7.65
CA PHE A 67 -33.25 -1.30 -7.49
C PHE A 67 -34.16 -1.50 -6.28
N LYS A 68 -34.77 -2.69 -6.17
CA LYS A 68 -35.53 -3.09 -4.99
C LYS A 68 -34.69 -4.07 -4.17
N ASN A 69 -34.71 -3.96 -2.84
CA ASN A 69 -34.11 -5.00 -1.99
C ASN A 69 -35.03 -6.22 -1.90
N HIS A 70 -34.58 -7.27 -1.22
CA HIS A 70 -35.38 -8.48 -0.96
C HIS A 70 -36.71 -8.17 -0.24
N LYS A 71 -36.79 -7.06 0.50
CA LYS A 71 -38.01 -6.59 1.18
C LYS A 71 -38.92 -5.74 0.29
N GLY A 72 -38.59 -5.56 -0.99
CA GLY A 72 -39.34 -4.74 -1.94
C GLY A 72 -39.13 -3.23 -1.81
N GLU A 73 -38.30 -2.77 -0.86
CA GLU A 73 -38.01 -1.35 -0.66
C GLU A 73 -37.16 -0.82 -1.81
N LYS A 74 -37.58 0.30 -2.38
CA LYS A 74 -36.81 1.02 -3.40
C LYS A 74 -35.54 1.59 -2.77
N LYS A 75 -34.38 1.16 -3.27
CA LYS A 75 -33.08 1.71 -2.94
C LYS A 75 -32.49 2.40 -4.17
N ARG A 76 -31.69 3.42 -3.92
CA ARG A 76 -30.88 4.12 -4.92
C ARG A 76 -29.43 4.12 -4.47
N HIS A 77 -28.51 3.87 -5.39
CA HIS A 77 -27.09 4.12 -5.21
C HIS A 77 -26.61 5.05 -6.32
N ILE A 78 -25.58 5.84 -6.04
CA ILE A 78 -24.91 6.64 -7.07
C ILE A 78 -23.58 5.96 -7.39
N ILE A 79 -23.34 5.69 -8.66
CA ILE A 79 -22.11 5.12 -9.17
C ILE A 79 -21.29 6.25 -9.77
N VAL A 80 -20.12 6.50 -9.18
CA VAL A 80 -19.14 7.47 -9.64
C VAL A 80 -17.99 6.72 -10.29
N GLN A 81 -17.77 6.95 -11.57
CA GLN A 81 -16.64 6.41 -12.32
C GLN A 81 -15.52 7.44 -12.35
N ILE A 82 -14.39 7.04 -11.79
CA ILE A 82 -13.19 7.85 -11.68
C ILE A 82 -12.01 7.18 -12.36
N THR A 83 -11.14 7.98 -12.97
CA THR A 83 -9.83 7.56 -13.46
C THR A 83 -8.74 8.19 -12.61
N GLN A 84 -7.55 7.59 -12.66
CA GLN A 84 -6.38 8.24 -12.06
C GLN A 84 -5.85 9.26 -13.05
N LYS A 85 -5.75 10.51 -12.61
CA LYS A 85 -4.80 11.43 -13.21
C LYS A 85 -3.44 10.93 -12.75
N THR A 86 -2.69 10.23 -13.61
CA THR A 86 -1.43 9.65 -13.13
C THR A 86 -0.50 10.79 -12.71
N ALA A 87 0.18 10.66 -11.58
CA ALA A 87 1.23 11.61 -11.18
C ALA A 87 2.31 11.76 -12.26
N ASN A 88 2.38 10.81 -13.20
CA ASN A 88 3.31 10.76 -14.31
C ASN A 88 2.73 11.28 -15.63
N CYS A 89 1.44 11.65 -15.70
CA CYS A 89 0.81 12.17 -16.94
C CYS A 89 1.38 13.54 -17.33
N GLU A 90 1.97 14.26 -16.37
CA GLU A 90 2.60 15.58 -16.57
C GLU A 90 4.12 15.55 -16.28
N ILE A 91 4.72 14.36 -16.08
CA ILE A 91 6.18 14.28 -15.90
C ILE A 91 6.85 14.51 -17.25
N SER A 92 7.63 15.58 -17.33
CA SER A 92 8.47 15.88 -18.49
C SER A 92 9.36 14.69 -18.83
N TYR A 93 9.55 14.41 -20.12
CA TYR A 93 10.52 13.42 -20.59
C TYR A 93 11.89 13.67 -19.94
N ARG A 94 12.39 12.72 -19.15
CA ARG A 94 13.72 12.80 -18.53
C ARG A 94 14.69 11.93 -19.32
N CYS A 95 15.76 12.52 -19.83
CA CYS A 95 16.76 11.78 -20.58
C CYS A 95 17.63 10.93 -19.66
N LEU A 96 17.77 9.64 -19.97
CA LEU A 96 18.62 8.71 -19.20
C LEU A 96 20.12 8.84 -19.51
N LYS A 97 20.52 9.71 -20.45
CA LYS A 97 21.92 10.01 -20.77
C LYS A 97 22.40 11.20 -19.97
N CYS A 98 21.80 12.37 -20.20
CA CYS A 98 22.21 13.63 -19.58
C CYS A 98 21.46 13.96 -18.29
N GLY A 99 20.29 13.36 -18.07
CA GLY A 99 19.43 13.64 -16.92
C GLY A 99 18.51 14.86 -17.08
N GLU A 100 18.62 15.59 -18.19
CA GLU A 100 17.83 16.78 -18.51
C GLU A 100 16.47 16.44 -19.13
N SER A 101 15.55 17.41 -19.07
CA SER A 101 14.22 17.26 -19.63
C SER A 101 14.19 17.66 -21.11
N HIS A 102 14.14 16.67 -22.01
CA HIS A 102 14.02 16.89 -23.45
C HIS A 102 13.31 15.72 -24.14
N MET A 103 12.78 15.96 -25.35
CA MET A 103 12.14 14.91 -26.15
C MET A 103 13.12 13.78 -26.48
N PRO A 104 12.65 12.54 -26.75
CA PRO A 104 13.51 11.39 -27.04
C PRO A 104 14.35 11.51 -28.33
N ASP A 105 14.16 12.57 -29.10
CA ASP A 105 14.90 12.82 -30.31
C ASP A 105 16.37 13.12 -30.01
N LYS A 106 17.27 12.60 -30.86
CA LYS A 106 18.72 12.72 -30.64
C LYS A 106 19.22 14.17 -30.76
N ALA A 107 18.47 15.05 -31.43
CA ALA A 107 18.87 16.41 -31.72
C ALA A 107 18.95 17.31 -30.47
N ASN A 108 18.09 17.06 -29.49
CA ASN A 108 17.96 17.91 -28.29
C ASN A 108 18.79 17.39 -27.09
N CYS A 109 19.53 16.29 -27.26
CA CYS A 109 20.38 15.76 -26.21
C CYS A 109 21.80 16.32 -26.33
N PRO A 110 22.35 16.99 -25.31
CA PRO A 110 23.72 17.50 -25.34
C PRO A 110 24.77 16.38 -25.36
N LEU A 111 24.39 15.15 -25.01
CA LEU A 111 25.25 13.96 -25.10
C LEU A 111 24.90 13.20 -26.38
N SER A 112 25.80 13.26 -27.36
CA SER A 112 25.67 12.55 -28.62
C SER A 112 25.92 11.05 -28.44
N THR A 113 25.69 10.26 -29.48
CA THR A 113 26.05 8.82 -29.49
C THR A 113 27.56 8.56 -29.39
N ALA A 114 28.41 9.58 -29.59
CA ALA A 114 29.86 9.50 -29.47
C ALA A 114 30.38 9.84 -28.05
N THR A 115 29.49 10.23 -27.13
CA THR A 115 29.92 10.64 -25.78
C THR A 115 30.27 9.43 -24.92
N THR A 116 31.44 9.50 -24.26
CA THR A 116 31.97 8.49 -23.34
C THR A 116 31.03 8.26 -22.16
N ARG A 117 30.94 7.00 -21.73
CA ARG A 117 30.09 6.51 -20.62
C ARG A 117 30.27 7.27 -19.31
N GLU A 118 31.43 7.90 -19.14
CA GLU A 118 31.83 8.77 -18.04
C GLU A 118 30.87 9.95 -17.82
N ASN A 119 30.19 10.42 -18.86
CA ASN A 119 29.29 11.58 -18.79
C ASN A 119 27.82 11.19 -18.57
N PHE A 120 27.49 9.89 -18.52
CA PHE A 120 26.11 9.48 -18.28
C PHE A 120 25.74 9.68 -16.82
N LYS A 121 24.63 10.38 -16.60
CA LYS A 121 24.07 10.64 -15.28
C LYS A 121 23.17 9.50 -14.85
N CYS A 122 23.45 8.90 -13.70
CA CYS A 122 22.62 7.85 -13.13
C CYS A 122 21.27 8.41 -12.66
N ALA A 123 20.16 7.86 -13.14
CA ALA A 123 18.82 8.32 -12.73
C ALA A 123 18.51 8.04 -11.25
N ASN A 124 19.19 7.07 -10.64
CA ASN A 124 18.97 6.63 -9.27
C ASN A 124 19.81 7.42 -8.25
N CYS A 125 21.12 7.61 -8.51
CA CYS A 125 22.04 8.26 -7.57
C CYS A 125 22.54 9.64 -8.02
N GLY A 126 22.25 10.07 -9.24
CA GLY A 126 22.66 11.37 -9.78
C GLY A 126 24.14 11.51 -10.15
N LYS A 127 24.99 10.54 -9.78
CA LYS A 127 26.42 10.52 -10.14
C LYS A 127 26.61 10.28 -11.64
N THR A 128 27.69 10.82 -12.20
CA THR A 128 28.10 10.54 -13.58
C THR A 128 28.92 9.24 -13.65
N GLY A 129 29.11 8.71 -14.85
CA GLY A 129 29.94 7.53 -15.12
C GLY A 129 29.21 6.20 -15.26
N HIS A 130 27.91 6.17 -14.99
CA HIS A 130 27.09 4.98 -15.22
C HIS A 130 25.61 5.30 -15.42
N PRO A 131 24.90 4.52 -16.24
CA PRO A 131 23.44 4.60 -16.33
C PRO A 131 22.77 3.91 -15.12
N ALA A 132 21.47 4.17 -14.93
CA ALA A 132 20.66 3.74 -13.79
C ALA A 132 20.57 2.22 -13.54
N ASN A 133 21.05 1.37 -14.46
CA ASN A 133 20.98 -0.09 -14.35
C ASN A 133 22.37 -0.76 -14.19
N TYR A 134 23.42 -0.01 -13.86
CA TYR A 134 24.76 -0.59 -13.79
C TYR A 134 25.11 -1.09 -12.38
N ALA A 135 25.83 -2.22 -12.30
CA ALA A 135 26.33 -2.82 -11.06
C ALA A 135 27.23 -1.87 -10.23
N GLY A 136 27.73 -0.79 -10.85
CA GLY A 136 28.51 0.28 -10.20
C GLY A 136 27.69 1.30 -9.42
N CYS A 137 26.35 1.27 -9.44
CA CYS A 137 25.54 2.19 -8.65
C CYS A 137 25.46 1.73 -7.18
N GLU A 138 26.08 2.48 -6.28
CA GLU A 138 26.02 2.25 -4.83
C GLU A 138 24.58 2.19 -4.31
N PHE A 139 23.69 3.06 -4.83
CA PHE A 139 22.29 3.12 -4.41
C PHE A 139 21.52 1.82 -4.70
N ILE A 140 21.86 1.12 -5.80
CA ILE A 140 21.22 -0.16 -6.14
C ILE A 140 21.59 -1.25 -5.12
N LYS A 141 22.81 -1.22 -4.55
CA LYS A 141 23.21 -2.19 -3.52
C LYS A 141 22.31 -2.07 -2.30
N PHE A 142 22.05 -0.85 -1.82
CA PHE A 142 21.15 -0.59 -0.69
C PHE A 142 19.68 -0.90 -1.02
N ALA A 143 19.22 -0.52 -2.21
CA ALA A 143 17.85 -0.80 -2.64
C ALA A 143 17.56 -2.31 -2.73
N LYS A 144 18.52 -3.11 -3.22
CA LYS A 144 18.39 -4.58 -3.30
C LYS A 144 18.30 -5.23 -1.92
N VAL A 145 19.11 -4.78 -0.96
CA VAL A 145 19.04 -5.30 0.42
C VAL A 145 17.65 -5.06 1.01
N THR A 146 17.12 -3.85 0.85
CA THR A 146 15.78 -3.48 1.34
C THR A 146 14.67 -4.30 0.66
N GLN A 147 14.76 -4.53 -0.66
CA GLN A 147 13.78 -5.35 -1.38
C GLN A 147 13.82 -6.82 -0.95
N ASN A 148 15.01 -7.35 -0.67
CA ASN A 148 15.17 -8.72 -0.19
C ASN A 148 14.57 -8.89 1.21
N THR A 149 14.78 -7.93 2.12
CA THR A 149 14.17 -7.95 3.47
C THR A 149 12.65 -7.85 3.40
N ASP A 150 12.12 -6.98 2.54
CA ASP A 150 10.67 -6.85 2.36
C ASP A 150 10.02 -8.11 1.80
N THR A 151 10.69 -8.75 0.84
CA THR A 151 10.25 -10.02 0.24
C THR A 151 10.28 -11.14 1.27
N HIS A 152 11.36 -11.23 2.05
CA HIS A 152 11.47 -12.16 3.17
C HIS A 152 10.33 -11.96 4.19
N ASN A 153 10.06 -10.73 4.60
CA ASN A 153 9.00 -10.42 5.55
C ASN A 153 7.60 -10.79 5.01
N LYS A 154 7.35 -10.54 3.72
CA LYS A 154 6.09 -10.94 3.07
C LYS A 154 5.92 -12.45 3.03
N ASN A 155 6.98 -13.18 2.66
CA ASN A 155 6.96 -14.64 2.63
C ASN A 155 6.75 -15.21 4.03
N TRP A 156 7.45 -14.67 5.04
CA TRP A 156 7.27 -15.07 6.43
C TRP A 156 5.84 -14.83 6.95
N LEU A 157 5.23 -13.69 6.61
CA LEU A 157 3.83 -13.40 6.96
C LEU A 157 2.86 -14.37 6.29
N LEU A 158 3.11 -14.71 5.02
CA LEU A 158 2.30 -15.67 4.26
C LEU A 158 2.41 -17.06 4.87
N ASP A 159 3.63 -17.52 5.17
CA ASP A 159 3.88 -18.81 5.80
C ASP A 159 3.23 -18.89 7.19
N SER A 160 3.34 -17.82 7.99
CA SER A 160 2.68 -17.71 9.28
C SER A 160 1.15 -17.78 9.18
N LYS A 161 0.57 -17.31 8.07
CA LYS A 161 -0.87 -17.41 7.78
C LYS A 161 -1.26 -18.81 7.32
N ILE A 162 -0.43 -19.44 6.48
CA ILE A 162 -0.61 -20.83 6.04
C ILE A 162 -0.56 -21.77 7.25
N GLN A 163 0.45 -21.63 8.12
CA GLN A 163 0.58 -22.43 9.34
C GLN A 163 -0.61 -22.27 10.28
N ARG A 164 -1.12 -21.03 10.48
CA ARG A 164 -2.32 -20.80 11.29
C ARG A 164 -3.56 -21.48 10.72
N THR A 165 -3.73 -21.42 9.40
CA THR A 165 -4.81 -22.12 8.70
C THR A 165 -4.66 -23.63 8.85
N ASN A 166 -3.46 -24.16 8.66
CA ASN A 166 -3.17 -25.60 8.75
C ASN A 166 -3.35 -26.16 10.17
N ARG A 167 -3.11 -25.37 11.23
CA ARG A 167 -3.40 -25.79 12.62
C ARG A 167 -4.88 -26.06 12.88
N GLY A 168 -5.77 -25.44 12.10
CA GLY A 168 -7.22 -25.66 12.18
C GLY A 168 -7.76 -26.74 11.22
N ILE A 169 -6.90 -27.31 10.37
CA ILE A 169 -7.29 -28.33 9.39
C ILE A 169 -6.91 -29.70 9.95
N ASN A 170 -7.89 -30.60 10.08
CA ASN A 170 -7.62 -32.01 10.35
C ASN A 170 -7.12 -32.66 9.05
N PRO A 171 -5.85 -33.12 8.96
CA PRO A 171 -5.30 -33.67 7.73
C PRO A 171 -5.97 -34.98 7.28
N GLN A 172 -6.70 -35.66 8.19
CA GLN A 172 -7.46 -36.86 7.90
C GLN A 172 -8.87 -36.57 7.35
N LEU A 173 -9.29 -35.30 7.36
CA LEU A 173 -10.64 -34.88 6.97
C LEU A 173 -10.56 -33.96 5.75
N SER A 174 -10.65 -34.54 4.55
CA SER A 174 -10.70 -33.76 3.31
C SER A 174 -12.11 -33.16 3.10
N PHE A 175 -12.19 -32.02 2.41
CA PHE A 175 -13.48 -31.45 2.01
C PHE A 175 -14.33 -32.46 1.22
N ALA A 176 -13.70 -33.26 0.36
CA ALA A 176 -14.38 -34.33 -0.37
C ALA A 176 -14.99 -35.39 0.56
N ASN A 177 -14.27 -35.78 1.62
CA ASN A 177 -14.78 -36.72 2.63
C ASN A 177 -15.93 -36.11 3.43
N VAL A 178 -15.84 -34.83 3.83
CA VAL A 178 -16.93 -34.12 4.52
C VAL A 178 -18.18 -34.04 3.65
N MET A 179 -18.01 -33.69 2.37
CA MET A 179 -19.13 -33.61 1.42
C MET A 179 -19.71 -34.98 1.06
N ALA A 180 -18.89 -36.04 1.06
CA ALA A 180 -19.36 -37.41 0.88
C ALA A 180 -20.16 -37.91 2.09
N LEU A 181 -19.73 -37.56 3.31
CA LEU A 181 -20.45 -37.87 4.56
C LEU A 181 -21.75 -37.06 4.68
N ALA A 182 -21.74 -35.78 4.30
CA ALA A 182 -22.91 -34.89 4.34
C ALA A 182 -24.03 -35.27 3.35
N ARG A 183 -23.75 -36.11 2.35
CA ARG A 183 -24.79 -36.65 1.45
C ARG A 183 -25.61 -37.76 2.08
N ASN A 184 -25.11 -38.40 3.14
CA ASN A 184 -25.73 -39.60 3.68
C ASN A 184 -26.45 -39.40 5.00
N ASP A 185 -26.13 -38.40 5.84
CA ASP A 185 -26.95 -38.07 7.00
C ASP A 185 -26.60 -36.68 7.52
N PHE A 186 -27.61 -35.90 7.91
CA PHE A 186 -27.43 -34.67 8.70
C PHE A 186 -27.57 -35.00 10.19
N PRO A 187 -26.49 -35.03 10.99
CA PRO A 187 -26.60 -34.78 12.42
C PRO A 187 -26.32 -33.30 12.69
N LEU A 188 -27.30 -32.66 13.33
CA LEU A 188 -27.21 -31.32 13.90
C LEU A 188 -25.89 -31.12 14.65
N LEU A 189 -25.17 -30.05 14.33
CA LEU A 189 -23.97 -29.62 15.05
C LEU A 189 -24.28 -29.50 16.56
N LYS A 190 -23.76 -30.43 17.36
CA LYS A 190 -23.68 -30.26 18.81
C LYS A 190 -22.68 -29.14 19.11
N GLN A 191 -23.08 -28.21 19.98
CA GLN A 191 -22.23 -27.11 20.45
C GLN A 191 -20.98 -27.64 21.17
N PRO A 192 -19.86 -26.90 21.15
CA PRO A 192 -18.61 -27.36 21.75
C PRO A 192 -18.69 -27.39 23.28
N ASN A 193 -18.23 -28.51 23.84
CA ASN A 193 -18.10 -28.78 25.27
C ASN A 193 -16.92 -27.96 25.88
N PRO A 194 -17.08 -27.25 27.01
CA PRO A 194 -16.07 -26.32 27.54
C PRO A 194 -14.96 -26.98 28.39
N GLN A 195 -14.58 -28.23 28.10
CA GLN A 195 -13.56 -28.94 28.87
C GLN A 195 -12.31 -29.20 28.01
N GLY A 196 -11.39 -28.23 28.03
CA GLY A 196 -10.12 -28.35 27.31
C GLY A 196 -9.13 -27.22 27.61
N VAL A 197 -9.25 -26.58 28.77
CA VAL A 197 -8.19 -25.72 29.31
C VAL A 197 -7.43 -26.61 30.27
N ASN A 198 -6.26 -27.10 29.86
CA ASN A 198 -5.17 -27.67 30.69
C ASN A 198 -4.37 -28.69 29.87
N ASN A 199 -3.59 -28.25 28.89
CA ASN A 199 -2.43 -29.01 28.41
C ASN A 199 -1.52 -28.11 27.56
N LEU A 200 -1.02 -27.03 28.17
CA LEU A 200 0.04 -26.20 27.62
C LEU A 200 1.36 -26.40 28.38
N GLN A 201 1.72 -27.64 28.66
CA GLN A 201 3.00 -27.97 29.28
C GLN A 201 3.32 -29.43 29.07
N ARG A 202 3.93 -29.74 27.93
CA ARG A 202 4.76 -30.91 27.64
C ARG A 202 4.91 -30.96 26.12
N HIS A 203 6.00 -30.39 25.60
CA HIS A 203 6.71 -30.83 24.39
C HIS A 203 7.97 -29.93 24.27
N PHE A 204 8.81 -30.02 25.30
CA PHE A 204 10.24 -29.75 25.19
C PHE A 204 10.92 -31.12 25.28
N GLN A 205 11.99 -31.31 24.50
CA GLN A 205 12.83 -32.51 24.38
C GLN A 205 12.37 -33.51 23.31
N LEU A 206 12.94 -33.38 22.10
CA LEU A 206 14.05 -34.19 21.61
C LEU A 206 14.25 -33.88 20.10
N ALA A 207 15.27 -33.09 19.78
CA ALA A 207 15.81 -33.00 18.42
C ALA A 207 17.31 -33.36 18.50
N PRO A 208 17.81 -34.31 17.70
CA PRO A 208 19.23 -34.66 17.70
C PRO A 208 20.06 -33.53 17.08
N GLN A 209 21.16 -33.21 17.76
CA GLN A 209 22.17 -32.24 17.33
C GLN A 209 22.94 -32.78 16.12
N GLN A 210 22.97 -32.03 15.03
CA GLN A 210 24.03 -32.14 14.02
C GLN A 210 25.01 -30.99 14.27
N GLN A 211 26.18 -31.32 14.80
CA GLN A 211 27.31 -30.40 14.92
C GLN A 211 27.97 -30.25 13.55
N GLN A 212 27.89 -29.05 12.97
CA GLN A 212 28.82 -28.62 11.93
C GLN A 212 29.86 -27.71 12.57
N HIS A 213 31.12 -28.11 12.43
CA HIS A 213 32.29 -27.42 12.94
C HIS A 213 32.51 -26.13 12.14
N ILE A 214 32.41 -24.96 12.78
CA ILE A 214 32.70 -23.64 12.18
C ILE A 214 33.97 -23.08 12.88
N PRO A 215 34.94 -22.47 12.15
CA PRO A 215 36.19 -21.98 12.75
C PRO A 215 35.98 -20.76 13.67
N GLN A 216 36.58 -20.77 14.86
CA GLN A 216 36.38 -19.81 15.96
C GLN A 216 37.13 -18.47 15.86
N HIS A 217 37.33 -17.88 14.68
CA HIS A 217 38.19 -16.68 14.58
C HIS A 217 37.54 -15.36 14.16
N GLU A 218 36.22 -15.28 13.95
CA GLU A 218 35.54 -14.03 13.55
C GLU A 218 34.49 -13.48 14.55
N GLU A 219 34.12 -14.22 15.61
CA GLU A 219 32.97 -13.84 16.46
C GLU A 219 33.23 -12.68 17.44
N ASN A 220 34.48 -12.31 17.71
CA ASN A 220 34.78 -11.31 18.74
C ASN A 220 34.71 -9.85 18.25
N PHE A 221 34.73 -9.58 16.95
CA PHE A 221 34.71 -8.21 16.42
C PHE A 221 33.29 -7.69 16.16
N GLU A 222 32.36 -8.55 15.73
CA GLU A 222 30.98 -8.14 15.44
C GLU A 222 30.12 -7.93 16.71
N GLN A 223 30.40 -8.65 17.80
CA GLN A 223 29.60 -8.52 19.03
C GLN A 223 29.73 -7.14 19.70
N SER A 224 30.92 -6.52 19.63
CA SER A 224 31.16 -5.19 20.19
C SER A 224 30.34 -4.11 19.48
N SER A 225 30.31 -4.15 18.14
CA SER A 225 29.56 -3.20 17.30
C SER A 225 28.04 -3.34 17.49
N ILE A 226 27.55 -4.57 17.65
CA ILE A 226 26.13 -4.83 17.92
C ILE A 226 25.73 -4.33 19.32
N GLN A 227 26.63 -4.47 20.31
CA GLN A 227 26.41 -3.97 21.67
C GLN A 227 26.36 -2.43 21.69
N GLN A 228 27.23 -1.76 20.93
CA GLN A 228 27.24 -0.30 20.77
C GLN A 228 25.93 0.20 20.13
N LEU A 229 25.48 -0.42 19.04
CA LEU A 229 24.21 -0.08 18.40
C LEU A 229 23.01 -0.27 19.33
N ARG A 230 22.99 -1.33 20.15
CA ARG A 230 21.93 -1.52 21.16
C ARG A 230 21.91 -0.40 22.19
N ASN A 231 23.09 0.05 22.63
CA ASN A 231 23.19 1.14 23.60
C ASN A 231 22.71 2.48 23.01
N GLU A 232 23.04 2.76 21.75
CA GLU A 232 22.55 3.95 21.03
C GLU A 232 21.02 3.93 20.86
N ILE A 233 20.46 2.79 20.45
CA ILE A 233 19.00 2.62 20.31
C ILE A 233 18.29 2.85 21.65
N ASN A 234 18.85 2.34 22.74
CA ASN A 234 18.29 2.54 24.08
C ASN A 234 18.36 4.00 24.52
N SER A 235 19.44 4.71 24.19
CA SER A 235 19.58 6.15 24.46
C SER A 235 18.52 6.97 23.71
N LEU A 236 18.40 6.76 22.40
CA LEU A 236 17.41 7.44 21.56
C LEU A 236 15.98 7.15 22.01
N THR A 237 15.70 5.91 22.42
CA THR A 237 14.38 5.53 22.96
C THR A 237 14.05 6.30 24.24
N ARG A 238 15.03 6.54 25.11
CA ARG A 238 14.86 7.34 26.31
C ARG A 238 14.59 8.82 25.98
N GLU A 239 15.34 9.39 25.03
CA GLU A 239 15.15 10.78 24.60
C GLU A 239 13.76 11.01 23.98
N ILE A 240 13.29 10.10 23.13
CA ILE A 240 11.94 10.17 22.54
C ILE A 240 10.86 10.15 23.63
N ARG A 241 11.02 9.32 24.68
CA ARG A 241 10.08 9.30 25.80
C ARG A 241 10.07 10.62 26.57
N LEU A 242 11.23 11.22 26.80
CA LEU A 242 11.34 12.52 27.49
C LEU A 242 10.70 13.64 26.64
N MET A 243 10.94 13.64 25.32
CA MET A 243 10.26 14.58 24.41
C MET A 243 8.74 14.40 24.44
N GLY A 244 8.24 13.16 24.43
CA GLY A 244 6.81 12.87 24.55
C GLY A 244 6.20 13.38 25.87
N ALA A 245 6.92 13.25 26.99
CA ALA A 245 6.48 13.79 28.28
C ALA A 245 6.39 15.33 28.26
N ASN A 246 7.38 16.01 27.69
CA ASN A 246 7.39 17.47 27.57
C ASN A 246 6.27 18.00 26.65
N ILE A 247 5.96 17.28 25.57
CA ILE A 247 4.84 17.60 24.69
C ILE A 247 3.51 17.45 25.44
N ASN A 248 3.31 16.35 26.16
CA ASN A 248 2.10 16.15 26.96
C ASN A 248 1.93 17.23 28.02
N GLN A 249 3.01 17.62 28.72
CA GLN A 249 2.95 18.71 29.69
C GLN A 249 2.56 20.05 29.04
N SER A 250 3.11 20.35 27.86
CA SER A 250 2.74 21.55 27.10
C SER A 250 1.27 21.55 26.65
N ILE A 251 0.74 20.39 26.21
CA ILE A 251 -0.68 20.23 25.86
C ILE A 251 -1.55 20.46 27.09
N THR A 252 -1.16 19.93 28.24
CA THR A 252 -1.91 20.09 29.50
C THR A 252 -1.97 21.55 29.92
N ASN A 253 -0.85 22.27 29.85
CA ASN A 253 -0.79 23.71 30.15
C ASN A 253 -1.66 24.52 29.19
N ASN A 254 -1.64 24.20 27.89
CA ASN A 254 -2.47 24.89 26.90
C ASN A 254 -3.96 24.62 27.10
N SER A 255 -4.35 23.40 27.52
CA SER A 255 -5.73 23.09 27.88
C SER A 255 -6.21 23.95 29.04
N GLN A 256 -5.39 24.11 30.10
CA GLN A 256 -5.72 24.95 31.25
C GLN A 256 -5.88 26.43 30.86
N ILE A 257 -5.07 26.93 29.92
CA ILE A 257 -5.20 28.29 29.39
C ILE A 257 -6.52 28.45 28.62
N ILE A 258 -6.90 27.47 27.80
CA ILE A 258 -8.18 27.49 27.06
C ILE A 258 -9.36 27.48 28.04
N ASP A 259 -9.33 26.61 29.05
CA ASP A 259 -10.40 26.54 30.06
C ASP A 259 -10.51 27.85 30.86
N PHE A 260 -9.38 28.48 31.20
CA PHE A 260 -9.36 29.80 31.84
C PHE A 260 -9.96 30.90 30.93
N LEU A 261 -9.60 30.93 29.65
CA LEU A 261 -10.15 31.89 28.69
C LEU A 261 -11.67 31.70 28.48
N PHE A 262 -12.15 30.45 28.49
CA PHE A 262 -13.57 30.15 28.39
C PHE A 262 -14.33 30.71 29.60
N HIS A 263 -13.77 30.53 30.81
CA HIS A 263 -14.38 31.04 32.04
C HIS A 263 -14.42 32.57 32.11
N VAL A 264 -13.36 33.25 31.62
CA VAL A 264 -13.33 34.72 31.53
C VAL A 264 -14.37 35.25 30.54
N LEU A 265 -14.60 34.57 29.41
CA LEU A 265 -15.62 34.95 28.44
C LEU A 265 -17.05 34.76 28.98
N GLU A 266 -17.32 33.70 29.74
CA GLU A 266 -18.61 33.48 30.40
C GLU A 266 -18.93 34.60 31.42
N LEU A 267 -17.94 35.08 32.17
CA LEU A 267 -18.13 36.17 33.14
C LEU A 267 -18.44 37.53 32.48
N HIS A 268 -17.91 37.79 31.28
CA HIS A 268 -18.17 39.04 30.56
C HIS A 268 -19.53 39.07 29.84
N HIS A 269 -20.11 37.91 29.51
CA HIS A 269 -21.45 37.84 28.91
C HIS A 269 -22.59 37.87 29.94
N GLY A 270 -22.31 37.70 31.24
CA GLY A 270 -23.31 37.77 32.31
C GLY A 270 -23.55 39.16 32.93
N SER A 271 -22.88 40.22 32.44
CA SER A 271 -23.04 41.60 32.96
C SER A 271 -23.74 42.56 31.98
N ALA A 272 -24.43 42.01 30.98
CA ALA A 272 -25.22 42.77 30.02
C ALA A 272 -26.70 42.33 30.07
N GLU A 273 -27.30 42.44 31.26
CA GLU A 273 -28.75 42.56 31.46
C GLU A 273 -29.03 43.73 32.41
#